data_AF-A0A7R7DKF6-F1
#
_entry.id   AF-A0A7R7DKF6-F1
#
_cell.length_a   1.000
_cell.length_b   1.000
_cell.length_c   1.000
_cell.angle_alpha   90.00
_cell.angle_beta   90.00
_cell.angle_gamma   90.00
#
_symmetry.space_group_name_H-M   'P 1'
#
loop_
_entity.id
_entity.type
_entity.pdbx_description
1 polymer ?
#
loop_
_entity_poly.entity_id
_entity_poly.type
_entity_poly.pdbx_seq_one_letter_code
_entity_poly.pdbx_strand_id
1 'polypeptide(L)'
;MAAVDRSRSWLGLDSGEPHDDEAVPPRVPDAAPAADRRLATIHLTSFHQARTVGERFREGVPVLMDLSGMDEAGAKRVVDFASGLVFGLRGGMDRIAPRVFLVLPAGTELTHATPR
;
A
#
# COMPACT_ATOMS: atom_id res chain seq x y z
N MET A 1 5.48 -48.52 -60.26
CA MET A 1 6.09 -47.56 -59.31
C MET A 1 5.73 -48.03 -57.90
N ALA A 2 6.76 -48.19 -57.06
CA ALA A 2 6.89 -48.92 -55.78
C ALA A 2 5.70 -48.77 -54.80
N ALA A 3 5.17 -49.80 -54.15
CA ALA A 3 5.73 -50.83 -53.26
C ALA A 3 6.07 -50.30 -51.84
N VAL A 4 5.36 -50.80 -50.82
CA VAL A 4 5.86 -51.63 -49.70
C VAL A 4 4.88 -51.58 -48.51
N ASP A 5 4.36 -52.77 -48.17
CA ASP A 5 3.72 -53.14 -46.91
C ASP A 5 4.77 -53.21 -45.79
N ARG A 6 4.46 -52.66 -44.61
CA ARG A 6 5.17 -52.95 -43.36
C ARG A 6 4.22 -52.99 -42.18
N SER A 7 3.38 -54.01 -42.18
CA SER A 7 3.06 -54.74 -40.96
C SER A 7 4.34 -55.10 -40.19
N ARG A 8 4.53 -54.53 -38.97
CA ARG A 8 5.16 -55.18 -37.81
C ARG A 8 5.24 -54.27 -36.58
N SER A 9 4.41 -54.59 -35.61
CA SER A 9 4.42 -54.16 -34.21
C SER A 9 5.56 -54.80 -33.42
N TRP A 10 6.47 -53.98 -32.87
CA TRP A 10 7.48 -54.29 -31.85
C TRP A 10 7.85 -52.91 -31.27
N LEU A 11 7.67 -52.50 -30.02
CA LEU A 11 7.58 -53.13 -28.71
C LEU A 11 6.58 -52.33 -27.86
N GLY A 12 5.85 -53.01 -26.98
CA GLY A 12 5.08 -52.34 -25.93
C GLY A 12 6.01 -51.66 -24.94
N LEU A 13 6.02 -50.34 -24.93
CA LEU A 13 6.48 -49.52 -23.82
C LEU A 13 5.59 -48.26 -23.75
N ASP A 14 4.88 -48.20 -22.62
CA ASP A 14 4.32 -47.03 -21.94
C ASP A 14 3.32 -46.16 -22.72
N SER A 15 2.04 -46.47 -22.55
CA SER A 15 0.95 -45.51 -22.69
C SER A 15 1.08 -44.43 -21.62
N GLY A 16 1.77 -43.34 -21.95
CA GLY A 16 1.67 -42.10 -21.18
C GLY A 16 0.25 -41.57 -21.30
N GLU A 17 -0.54 -41.78 -20.24
CA GLU A 17 -1.85 -41.15 -20.06
C GLU A 17 -1.69 -39.62 -20.17
N PRO A 18 -2.61 -38.92 -20.87
CA PRO A 18 -2.64 -37.47 -20.78
C PRO A 18 -2.89 -37.12 -19.31
N HIS A 19 -1.90 -36.51 -18.66
CA HIS A 19 -2.12 -35.93 -17.34
C HIS A 19 -3.13 -34.80 -17.53
N ASP A 20 -4.34 -35.01 -17.02
CA ASP A 20 -5.28 -33.93 -16.77
C ASP A 20 -4.56 -32.90 -15.89
N ASP A 21 -4.12 -31.80 -16.50
CA ASP A 21 -3.64 -30.61 -15.80
C ASP A 21 -4.82 -30.09 -14.97
N GLU A 22 -4.93 -30.56 -13.73
CA GLU A 22 -5.87 -30.04 -12.74
C GLU A 22 -5.59 -28.55 -12.55
N ALA A 23 -6.45 -27.73 -13.14
CA ALA A 23 -6.33 -26.28 -13.11
C ALA A 23 -6.25 -25.80 -11.66
N VAL A 24 -5.05 -25.36 -11.25
CA VAL A 24 -4.81 -24.74 -9.96
C VAL A 24 -5.77 -23.55 -9.84
N PRO A 25 -6.74 -23.56 -8.91
CA PRO A 25 -7.67 -22.45 -8.78
C PRO A 25 -6.88 -21.16 -8.51
N PRO A 26 -7.30 -20.02 -9.10
CA PRO A 26 -6.63 -18.76 -8.84
C PRO A 26 -6.64 -18.50 -7.33
N ARG A 27 -5.45 -18.38 -6.74
CA ARG A 27 -5.32 -17.91 -5.36
C ARG A 27 -5.95 -16.52 -5.31
N VAL A 28 -7.14 -16.45 -4.74
CA VAL A 28 -7.68 -15.18 -4.22
C VAL A 28 -6.62 -14.68 -3.25
N PRO A 29 -6.03 -13.48 -3.47
CA PRO A 29 -5.10 -12.92 -2.51
C PRO A 29 -5.81 -12.90 -1.17
N ASP A 30 -5.22 -13.55 -0.17
CA ASP A 30 -5.68 -13.46 1.21
C ASP A 30 -5.80 -11.98 1.53
N ALA A 31 -7.02 -11.52 1.80
CA ALA A 31 -7.26 -10.12 2.12
C ALA A 31 -6.43 -9.85 3.37
N ALA A 32 -5.34 -9.09 3.21
CA ALA A 32 -4.42 -8.78 4.30
C ALA A 32 -5.23 -8.41 5.54
N PRO A 33 -4.86 -8.95 6.73
CA PRO A 33 -5.63 -8.73 7.95
C PRO A 33 -5.85 -7.24 8.11
N ALA A 34 -7.11 -6.83 8.33
CA ALA A 34 -7.51 -5.43 8.42
C ALA A 34 -6.54 -4.70 9.36
N ALA A 35 -5.63 -3.92 8.77
CA ALA A 35 -4.62 -3.19 9.51
C ALA A 35 -5.34 -2.40 10.62
N ASP A 36 -4.79 -2.45 11.84
CA ASP A 36 -5.29 -1.73 12.99
C ASP A 36 -5.61 -0.29 12.56
N ARG A 37 -6.91 0.05 12.44
CA ARG A 37 -7.40 1.29 11.81
C ARG A 37 -7.22 2.49 12.74
N ARG A 38 -6.01 2.70 13.24
CA ARG A 38 -5.68 3.77 14.19
C ARG A 38 -5.13 4.97 13.45
N LEU A 39 -5.68 6.13 13.76
CA LEU A 39 -5.20 7.44 13.35
C LEU A 39 -4.59 8.12 14.57
N ALA A 40 -3.38 8.68 14.45
CA ALA A 40 -2.84 9.57 15.45
C ALA A 40 -3.30 11.01 15.18
N THR A 41 -3.75 11.72 16.20
CA THR A 41 -4.02 13.17 16.10
C THR A 41 -3.03 13.90 17.00
N ILE A 42 -2.36 14.91 16.45
CA ILE A 42 -1.34 15.69 17.16
C ILE A 42 -1.64 17.17 16.98
N HIS A 43 -1.94 17.84 18.10
CA HIS A 43 -2.02 19.30 18.15
C HIS A 43 -0.64 19.87 18.44
N LEU A 44 -0.14 20.68 17.51
CA LEU A 44 1.24 21.14 17.46
C LEU A 44 1.31 22.60 17.91
N THR A 45 2.14 22.85 18.89
CA THR A 45 2.44 24.20 19.42
C THR A 45 3.92 24.55 19.28
N SER A 46 4.77 23.59 18.92
CA SER A 46 6.18 23.80 18.65
C SER A 46 6.73 22.83 17.61
N PHE A 47 7.81 23.24 16.92
CA PHE A 47 8.47 22.39 15.91
C PHE A 47 9.06 21.10 16.49
N HIS A 48 9.43 21.06 17.78
CA HIS A 48 10.01 19.86 18.41
C HIS A 48 9.08 18.64 18.33
N GLN A 49 7.76 18.87 18.35
CA GLN A 49 6.75 17.81 18.25
C GLN A 49 6.67 17.18 16.84
N ALA A 50 7.28 17.79 15.82
CA ALA A 50 7.37 17.20 14.48
C ALA A 50 8.08 15.83 14.50
N ARG A 51 8.99 15.61 15.45
CA ARG A 51 9.61 14.30 15.67
C ARG A 51 8.56 13.20 15.91
N THR A 52 7.58 13.47 16.77
CA THR A 52 6.51 12.51 17.08
C THR A 52 5.65 12.21 15.86
N VAL A 53 5.39 13.22 15.01
CA VAL A 53 4.73 12.99 13.70
C VAL A 53 5.53 11.98 12.88
N GLY A 54 6.84 12.18 12.76
CA GLY A 54 7.70 11.28 11.99
C GLY A 54 7.80 9.87 12.55
N GLU A 55 7.83 9.72 13.87
CA GLU A 55 7.83 8.41 14.54
C GLU A 55 6.54 7.65 14.24
N ARG A 56 5.37 8.28 14.45
CA ARG A 56 4.06 7.66 14.15
C ARG A 56 3.91 7.29 12.67
N PHE A 57 4.31 8.21 11.80
CA PHE A 57 4.23 7.99 10.36
C PHE A 57 5.09 6.78 9.92
N ARG A 58 6.30 6.64 10.49
CA ARG A 58 7.20 5.50 10.21
C ARG A 58 6.70 4.17 10.79
N GLU A 59 5.87 4.21 11.83
CA GLU A 59 5.16 3.05 12.38
C GLU A 59 3.98 2.60 11.50
N GLY A 60 3.72 3.27 10.37
CA GLY A 60 2.59 2.98 9.50
C GLY A 60 1.26 3.55 10.01
N VAL A 61 1.30 4.51 10.93
CA VAL A 61 0.11 5.15 11.49
C VAL A 61 -0.16 6.47 10.76
N PRO A 62 -1.33 6.64 10.12
CA PRO A 62 -1.80 7.94 9.64
C PRO A 62 -1.76 9.01 10.73
N VAL A 63 -1.40 10.25 10.39
CA VAL A 63 -1.31 11.35 11.38
C VAL A 63 -2.08 12.57 10.93
N LEU A 64 -3.04 13.01 11.73
CA LEU A 64 -3.68 14.31 11.63
C LEU A 64 -2.87 15.35 12.43
N MET A 65 -2.26 16.29 11.71
CA MET A 65 -1.48 17.40 12.25
C MET A 65 -2.35 18.65 12.32
N ASP A 66 -2.65 19.10 13.54
CA ASP A 66 -3.29 20.40 13.76
C ASP A 66 -2.24 21.45 14.12
N LEU A 67 -2.03 22.41 13.22
CA LEU A 67 -1.05 23.49 13.33
C LEU A 67 -1.69 24.82 13.79
N SER A 68 -2.93 24.78 14.30
CA SER A 68 -3.66 25.98 14.70
C SER A 68 -2.99 26.74 15.86
N GLY A 69 -2.22 26.04 16.69
CA GLY A 69 -1.47 26.62 17.81
C GLY A 69 -0.07 27.14 17.46
N MET A 70 0.34 27.13 16.19
CA MET A 70 1.67 27.57 15.75
C MET A 70 1.64 28.98 15.15
N ASP A 71 2.80 29.63 15.05
CA ASP A 71 2.97 30.77 14.15
C ASP A 71 3.15 30.30 12.69
N GLU A 72 3.12 31.23 11.73
CA GLU A 72 3.24 30.91 10.30
C GLU A 72 4.57 30.22 9.99
N ALA A 73 5.67 30.73 10.56
CA ALA A 73 7.01 30.18 10.34
C ALA A 73 7.14 28.75 10.90
N GLY A 74 6.63 28.50 12.10
CA GLY A 74 6.61 27.18 12.72
C GLY A 74 5.73 26.20 11.95
N ALA A 75 4.52 26.61 11.55
CA ALA A 75 3.63 25.78 10.75
C ALA A 75 4.28 25.39 9.42
N LYS A 76 4.87 26.35 8.70
CA LYS A 76 5.60 26.08 7.45
C LYS A 76 6.73 25.07 7.65
N ARG A 77 7.54 25.22 8.70
CA ARG A 77 8.63 24.29 9.00
C ARG A 77 8.12 22.87 9.26
N VAL A 78 7.00 22.71 9.96
CA VAL A 78 6.39 21.39 10.19
C VAL A 78 5.87 20.79 8.88
N VAL A 79 5.21 21.57 8.03
CA VAL A 79 4.75 21.12 6.70
C VAL A 79 5.93 20.71 5.82
N ASP A 80 7.02 21.48 5.79
CA ASP A 80 8.23 21.16 5.03
C ASP A 80 8.87 19.85 5.54
N PHE A 81 8.95 19.66 6.85
CA PHE A 81 9.41 18.41 7.47
C PHE A 81 8.53 17.22 7.06
N ALA A 82 7.21 17.35 7.19
CA ALA A 82 6.26 16.30 6.84
C ALA A 82 6.29 15.97 5.33
N SER A 83 6.51 16.98 4.49
CA SER A 83 6.65 16.82 3.04
C SER A 83 7.89 15.98 2.71
N GLY A 84 8.99 16.19 3.44
CA GLY A 84 10.18 15.34 3.35
C GLY A 84 9.91 13.87 3.73
N LEU A 85 9.12 13.63 4.78
CA LEU A 85 8.71 12.25 5.16
C LEU A 85 7.85 11.59 4.10
N VAL A 86 6.83 12.29 3.63
CA VAL A 86 5.88 11.82 2.62
C VAL A 86 6.60 11.49 1.32
N PHE A 87 7.48 12.38 0.86
CA PHE A 87 8.31 12.15 -0.33
C PHE A 87 9.28 10.97 -0.13
N GLY A 88 10.00 10.94 0.99
CA GLY A 88 11.03 9.92 1.25
C GLY A 88 10.48 8.51 1.47
N LEU A 89 9.24 8.39 1.96
CA LEU A 89 8.62 7.12 2.34
C LEU A 89 7.37 6.79 1.49
N ARG A 90 7.18 7.48 0.36
CA ARG A 90 6.09 7.24 -0.60
C ARG A 90 4.69 7.30 0.02
N GLY A 91 4.49 8.25 0.93
CA GLY A 91 3.17 8.52 1.53
C GLY A 91 2.33 9.51 0.73
N GLY A 92 1.26 9.96 1.36
CA GLY A 92 0.41 11.07 0.91
C GLY A 92 0.30 12.18 1.95
N MET A 93 -0.09 13.38 1.51
CA MET A 93 -0.44 14.50 2.38
C MET A 93 -1.62 15.26 1.80
N ASP A 94 -2.63 15.49 2.63
CA ASP A 94 -3.83 16.24 2.26
C ASP A 94 -4.13 17.32 3.30
N ARG A 95 -4.44 18.52 2.82
CA ARG A 95 -4.97 19.58 3.69
C ARG A 95 -6.48 19.40 3.80
N ILE A 96 -6.96 19.05 4.99
CA ILE A 96 -8.40 18.77 5.18
C ILE A 96 -9.17 19.97 5.77
N ALA A 97 -8.47 20.92 6.40
CA ALA A 97 -9.04 22.17 6.89
C ALA A 97 -7.94 23.26 7.00
N PRO A 98 -8.27 24.53 7.30
CA PRO A 98 -7.26 25.54 7.56
C PRO A 98 -6.28 25.10 8.65
N ARG A 99 -4.99 25.05 8.32
CA ARG A 99 -3.91 24.65 9.24
C ARG A 99 -4.01 23.21 9.77
N VAL A 100 -4.87 22.38 9.20
CA VAL A 100 -5.00 20.96 9.56
C VAL A 100 -4.67 20.10 8.35
N PHE A 101 -3.68 19.23 8.53
CA PHE A 101 -3.12 18.39 7.49
C PHE A 101 -3.17 16.92 7.92
N LEU A 102 -3.55 16.04 7.01
CA LEU A 102 -3.47 14.60 7.17
C LEU A 102 -2.24 14.10 6.41
N VAL A 103 -1.39 13.31 7.07
CA VAL A 103 -0.31 12.56 6.41
C VAL A 103 -0.59 11.07 6.48
N LEU A 104 -0.38 10.41 5.35
CA LEU A 104 -0.74 9.02 5.11
C LEU A 104 0.51 8.21 4.76
N PRO A 105 0.83 7.14 5.51
CA PRO A 105 1.87 6.20 5.13
C PRO A 105 1.58 5.53 3.80
N ALA A 106 2.61 4.98 3.16
CA ALA A 106 2.48 4.23 1.92
C ALA A 106 1.42 3.10 2.05
N GLY A 107 0.62 2.91 1.00
CA GLY A 107 -0.44 1.90 0.98
C GLY A 107 -1.73 2.30 1.70
N THR A 108 -1.84 3.54 2.20
CA THR A 108 -3.10 4.09 2.72
C THR A 108 -3.76 4.97 1.65
N GLU A 109 -5.05 4.74 1.40
CA GLU A 109 -5.86 5.57 0.50
C GLU A 109 -6.79 6.50 1.29
N LEU A 110 -6.92 7.76 0.83
CA LEU A 110 -7.91 8.70 1.32
C LEU A 110 -9.09 8.75 0.36
N THR A 111 -10.31 8.55 0.88
CA THR A 111 -11.54 8.75 0.12
C THR A 111 -12.29 9.97 0.64
N HIS A 112 -12.64 10.88 -0.26
CA HIS A 112 -13.54 12.00 0.05
C HIS A 112 -14.98 11.58 -0.24
N ALA A 113 -15.83 11.62 0.78
CA ALA A 113 -17.26 11.45 0.61
C ALA A 113 -17.93 12.83 0.45
N THR A 114 -18.62 13.05 -0.66
CA THR A 114 -19.51 14.21 -0.82
C THR A 114 -20.82 13.91 -0.07
N PRO A 115 -21.21 14.68 0.95
CA PRO A 115 -22.51 14.50 1.61
C PRO A 115 -23.64 14.73 0.59
N ARG A 116 -24.66 13.86 0.63
CA ARG A 116 -25.88 13.98 -0.20
C ARG A 116 -26.88 14.97 0.40
#